data_AF-A0A6G1DVE6-F1
#
_entry.id   AF-A0A6G1DVE6-F1
#
_cell.length_a   1.000
_cell.length_b   1.000
_cell.length_c   1.000
_cell.angle_alpha   90.00
_cell.angle_beta   90.00
_cell.angle_gamma   90.00
#
_symmetry.space_group_name_H-M   'P 1'
#
loop_
_entity.id
_entity.type
_entity.pdbx_description
1 polymer ?
#
loop_
_entity_poly.entity_id
_entity_poly.type
_entity_poly.pdbx_seq_one_letter_code
_entity_poly.pdbx_strand_id
1 'polypeptide(L)'
;MEILVSKVLKGDLQALEDLTYEKRKAFLQQNPLPPEVPIVSFHTEASITPSVLTALSHVAHMELPVAADGNPARIPVVMPLSAAMAACSQLLVARYGEKSDGLVTRKDAEVPGSVVVRPERKLDHAWMVYSSHKEEPRDKADTSQVCEALLTLLVEVAQKRRHEMAMKDE
;
A
#
# COMPACT_ATOMS: atom_id res chain seq x y z
N MET A 1 7.49 -14.56 -12.25
CA MET A 1 7.29 -13.78 -11.00
C MET A 1 8.32 -14.16 -9.94
N GLU A 2 8.56 -15.45 -9.71
CA GLU A 2 9.53 -15.96 -8.73
C GLU A 2 10.94 -15.36 -8.84
N ILE A 3 11.51 -15.26 -10.05
CA ILE A 3 12.83 -14.62 -10.26
C ILE A 3 12.83 -13.14 -9.86
N LEU A 4 11.74 -12.41 -10.14
CA LEU A 4 11.61 -11.00 -9.80
C LEU A 4 11.53 -10.82 -8.27
N VAL A 5 10.71 -11.63 -7.60
CA VAL A 5 10.51 -11.57 -6.15
C VAL A 5 11.79 -11.99 -5.42
N SER A 6 12.33 -13.18 -5.72
CA SER A 6 13.49 -13.75 -5.01
C SER A 6 14.83 -13.09 -5.36
N LYS A 7 15.06 -12.73 -6.64
CA LYS A 7 16.38 -12.24 -7.09
C LYS A 7 16.48 -10.73 -7.21
N VAL A 8 15.38 -10.04 -7.54
CA VAL A 8 15.40 -8.57 -7.71
C VAL A 8 14.96 -7.87 -6.43
N LEU A 9 13.85 -8.29 -5.84
CA LEU A 9 13.31 -7.69 -4.61
C LEU A 9 13.83 -8.35 -3.33
N LYS A 10 14.50 -9.51 -3.45
CA LYS A 10 14.95 -10.35 -2.32
C LYS A 10 13.81 -10.71 -1.34
N GLY A 11 12.59 -10.82 -1.86
CA GLY A 11 11.40 -11.19 -1.10
C GLY A 11 11.15 -12.70 -1.12
N ASP A 12 10.22 -13.13 -0.27
CA ASP A 12 9.73 -14.51 -0.21
C ASP A 12 8.44 -14.64 -1.03
N LEU A 13 8.35 -15.69 -1.87
CA LEU A 13 7.14 -15.98 -2.61
C LEU A 13 6.01 -16.43 -1.69
N GLN A 14 6.33 -17.11 -0.58
CA GLN A 14 5.34 -17.53 0.42
C GLN A 14 4.62 -16.33 1.04
N ALA A 15 5.28 -15.18 1.15
CA ALA A 15 4.65 -13.96 1.63
C ALA A 15 3.50 -13.50 0.71
N LEU A 16 3.57 -13.75 -0.60
CA LEU A 16 2.46 -13.45 -1.51
C LEU A 16 1.30 -14.44 -1.34
N GLU A 17 1.58 -15.68 -0.99
CA GLU A 17 0.54 -16.67 -0.69
C GLU A 17 -0.22 -16.30 0.60
N ASP A 18 0.49 -15.84 1.62
CA ASP A 18 -0.12 -15.42 2.90
C ASP A 18 -1.06 -14.22 2.74
N LEU A 19 -0.84 -13.37 1.72
CA LEU A 19 -1.70 -12.23 1.42
C LEU A 19 -2.99 -12.60 0.68
N THR A 20 -3.14 -13.85 0.22
CA THR A 20 -4.38 -14.32 -0.41
C THR A 20 -5.56 -14.26 0.54
N TYR A 21 -6.77 -14.13 -0.02
CA TYR A 21 -7.98 -14.04 0.81
C TYR A 21 -8.19 -15.29 1.66
N GLU A 22 -7.90 -16.47 1.12
CA GLU A 22 -8.02 -17.74 1.82
C GLU A 22 -7.13 -17.77 3.07
N LYS A 23 -5.83 -17.46 2.91
CA LYS A 23 -4.87 -17.45 4.01
C LYS A 23 -5.19 -16.37 5.03
N ARG A 24 -5.49 -15.14 4.58
CA ARG A 24 -5.81 -14.02 5.47
C ARG A 24 -7.06 -14.27 6.31
N LYS A 25 -8.11 -14.85 5.71
CA LYS A 25 -9.34 -15.24 6.44
C LYS A 25 -9.05 -16.32 7.47
N ALA A 26 -8.31 -17.36 7.11
CA ALA A 26 -7.93 -18.43 8.04
C ALA A 26 -7.09 -17.87 9.22
N PHE A 27 -6.18 -16.95 8.95
CA PHE A 27 -5.37 -16.29 9.97
C PHE A 27 -6.23 -15.47 10.95
N LEU A 28 -7.14 -14.62 10.43
CA LEU A 28 -8.01 -13.77 11.25
C LEU A 28 -9.03 -14.57 12.08
N GLN A 29 -9.45 -15.75 11.61
CA GLN A 29 -10.30 -16.66 12.38
C GLN A 29 -9.59 -17.24 13.60
N GLN A 30 -8.29 -17.51 13.49
CA GLN A 30 -7.48 -18.06 14.57
C GLN A 30 -6.92 -16.97 15.50
N ASN A 31 -6.72 -15.76 14.96
CA ASN A 31 -6.09 -14.64 15.65
C ASN A 31 -6.98 -13.38 15.51
N PRO A 32 -8.13 -13.33 16.19
CA PRO A 32 -9.00 -12.15 16.15
C PRO A 32 -8.30 -10.94 16.75
N LEU A 33 -8.62 -9.75 16.24
CA LEU A 33 -8.09 -8.49 16.78
C LEU A 33 -8.65 -8.25 18.19
N PRO A 34 -7.81 -7.84 19.16
CA PRO A 34 -8.27 -7.53 20.51
C PRO A 34 -9.22 -6.31 20.50
N PRO A 35 -10.44 -6.41 21.05
CA PRO A 35 -11.44 -5.34 20.99
C PRO A 35 -11.06 -4.08 21.78
N GLU A 36 -10.20 -4.23 22.79
CA GLU A 36 -9.75 -3.15 23.67
C GLU A 36 -8.73 -2.21 23.00
N VAL A 37 -8.07 -2.66 21.93
CA VAL A 37 -7.04 -1.88 21.26
C VAL A 37 -7.71 -0.82 20.38
N PRO A 38 -7.42 0.48 20.56
CA PRO A 38 -7.87 1.49 19.63
C PRO A 38 -7.17 1.29 18.29
N ILE A 39 -7.94 1.33 17.20
CA ILE A 39 -7.43 1.12 15.85
C ILE A 39 -7.82 2.31 14.99
N VAL A 40 -6.85 2.83 14.26
CA VAL A 40 -7.04 3.79 13.18
C VAL A 40 -6.64 3.11 11.88
N SER A 41 -7.56 3.02 10.92
CA SER A 41 -7.29 2.55 9.57
C SER A 41 -7.05 3.75 8.66
N PHE A 42 -6.06 3.65 7.78
CA PHE A 42 -5.76 4.65 6.77
C PHE A 42 -5.70 3.97 5.42
N HIS A 43 -6.40 4.51 4.43
CA HIS A 43 -6.32 4.03 3.05
C HIS A 43 -6.50 5.14 2.03
N THR A 44 -6.05 4.85 0.82
CA THR A 44 -6.02 5.77 -0.32
C THR A 44 -6.32 4.98 -1.60
N GLU A 45 -6.28 5.62 -2.76
CA GLU A 45 -6.25 4.93 -4.05
C GLU A 45 -5.05 5.39 -4.89
N ALA A 46 -4.54 4.51 -5.75
CA ALA A 46 -3.52 4.86 -6.71
C ALA A 46 -4.09 5.87 -7.72
N SER A 47 -3.26 6.82 -8.13
CA SER A 47 -3.63 7.76 -9.18
C SER A 47 -3.51 7.09 -10.54
N ILE A 48 -4.62 7.02 -11.28
CA ILE A 48 -4.66 6.53 -12.66
C ILE A 48 -4.79 7.76 -13.57
N THR A 49 -3.70 8.52 -13.73
CA THR A 49 -3.66 9.66 -14.65
C THR A 49 -3.17 9.23 -16.03
N PRO A 50 -3.51 9.99 -17.10
CA PRO A 50 -2.99 9.74 -18.45
C PRO A 50 -1.46 9.66 -18.49
N SER A 51 -0.75 10.46 -17.70
CA SER A 51 0.71 10.42 -17.58
C SER A 51 1.25 9.10 -17.03
N VAL A 52 0.57 8.49 -16.05
CA VAL A 52 0.95 7.18 -15.50
C VAL A 52 0.62 6.06 -16.49
N LEU A 53 -0.47 6.19 -17.24
CA LEU A 53 -0.80 5.31 -18.36
C LEU A 53 0.26 5.39 -19.48
N THR A 54 0.78 6.58 -19.79
CA THR A 54 1.87 6.74 -20.76
C THR A 54 3.17 6.12 -20.24
N ALA A 55 3.49 6.26 -18.95
CA ALA A 55 4.63 5.58 -18.34
C ALA A 55 4.49 4.05 -18.41
N LEU A 56 3.28 3.52 -18.19
CA LEU A 56 2.95 2.11 -18.39
C LEU A 56 3.20 1.67 -19.84
N SER A 57 2.75 2.44 -20.83
CA SER A 57 2.95 2.10 -22.26
C SER A 57 4.43 2.16 -22.66
N HIS A 58 5.20 3.12 -22.14
CA HIS A 58 6.64 3.21 -22.44
C HIS A 58 7.45 2.05 -21.86
N VAL A 59 7.11 1.59 -20.66
CA VAL A 59 7.80 0.44 -20.03
C VAL A 59 7.40 -0.86 -20.70
N ALA A 60 6.15 -0.99 -21.16
CA ALA A 60 5.73 -2.12 -21.99
C ALA A 60 6.41 -2.16 -23.38
N HIS A 61 7.05 -1.07 -23.82
CA HIS A 61 7.77 -0.98 -25.10
C HIS A 61 9.30 -1.04 -24.96
N MET A 62 9.85 -1.09 -23.74
CA MET A 62 11.28 -1.37 -23.54
C MET A 62 11.52 -2.89 -23.58
N GLU A 63 11.69 -3.42 -24.79
CA GLU A 63 12.27 -4.74 -25.01
C GLU A 63 13.73 -4.75 -24.50
N LEU A 64 14.11 -5.81 -23.78
CA LEU A 64 15.48 -5.98 -23.26
C LEU A 64 16.50 -6.02 -24.41
N PRO A 65 17.64 -5.33 -24.32
CA PRO A 65 18.78 -5.66 -25.17
C PRO A 65 19.29 -7.04 -24.77
N VAL A 66 19.25 -7.98 -25.71
CA VAL A 66 19.92 -9.29 -25.59
C VAL A 66 21.41 -8.98 -25.41
N ALA A 67 21.95 -9.27 -24.21
CA ALA A 67 23.37 -9.16 -23.95
C ALA A 67 24.11 -10.21 -24.78
N ALA A 68 24.58 -9.80 -25.96
CA ALA A 68 25.72 -10.45 -26.59
C ALA A 68 26.94 -10.15 -25.73
N ASP A 69 27.71 -11.19 -25.44
CA ASP A 69 29.05 -11.15 -24.83
C ASP A 69 29.06 -11.36 -23.30
N GLY A 70 29.54 -12.54 -22.90
CA GLY A 70 29.42 -13.16 -21.57
C GLY A 70 30.19 -12.51 -20.41
N ASN A 71 30.08 -11.20 -20.24
CA ASN A 71 30.47 -10.50 -19.02
C ASN A 71 29.24 -10.29 -18.12
N PRO A 72 29.37 -10.38 -16.77
CA PRO A 72 28.28 -10.08 -15.84
C PRO A 72 28.02 -8.57 -15.80
N ALA A 73 27.36 -8.04 -16.82
CA ALA A 73 26.87 -6.68 -16.84
C ALA A 73 25.76 -6.54 -15.79
N ARG A 74 25.95 -5.66 -14.81
CA ARG A 74 24.88 -5.24 -13.91
C ARG A 74 23.89 -4.42 -14.73
N ILE A 75 22.84 -5.07 -15.23
CA ILE A 75 21.75 -4.41 -15.95
C ILE A 75 20.95 -3.60 -14.92
N PRO A 76 20.89 -2.26 -15.03
CA PRO A 76 20.05 -1.46 -14.15
C PRO A 76 18.58 -1.77 -14.47
N VAL A 77 17.92 -2.49 -13.56
CA VAL A 77 16.48 -2.73 -13.63
C VAL A 77 15.78 -1.47 -13.12
N VAL A 78 15.28 -0.64 -14.04
CA VAL A 78 14.41 0.50 -13.71
C VAL A 78 12.98 -0.02 -13.66
N MET A 79 12.43 -0.19 -12.45
CA MET A 79 11.04 -0.55 -12.26
C MET A 79 10.21 0.72 -12.00
N PRO A 80 9.30 1.13 -12.90
CA PRO A 80 8.44 2.28 -12.68
C PRO A 80 7.36 1.93 -11.64
N LEU A 81 7.69 2.04 -10.34
CA LEU A 81 6.85 1.52 -9.27
C LEU A 81 5.41 2.07 -9.31
N SER A 82 5.23 3.38 -9.51
CA SER A 82 3.89 3.98 -9.64
C SER A 82 3.11 3.47 -10.86
N ALA A 83 3.79 3.13 -11.96
CA ALA A 83 3.15 2.52 -13.12
C ALA A 83 2.66 1.11 -12.76
N ALA A 84 3.50 0.30 -12.14
CA ALA A 84 3.12 -1.04 -11.66
C ALA A 84 1.94 -0.97 -10.68
N MET A 85 1.94 -0.04 -9.72
CA MET A 85 0.82 0.17 -8.79
C MET A 85 -0.47 0.55 -9.52
N ALA A 86 -0.41 1.43 -10.53
CA ALA A 86 -1.58 1.78 -11.33
C ALA A 86 -2.13 0.60 -12.15
N ALA A 87 -1.26 -0.22 -12.75
CA ALA A 87 -1.69 -1.42 -13.47
C ALA A 87 -2.34 -2.45 -12.54
N CYS A 88 -1.75 -2.71 -11.38
CA CYS A 88 -2.34 -3.58 -10.37
C CYS A 88 -3.67 -3.00 -9.83
N SER A 89 -3.78 -1.68 -9.69
CA SER A 89 -5.02 -1.03 -9.29
C SER A 89 -6.14 -1.26 -10.32
N GLN A 90 -5.84 -1.10 -11.62
CA GLN A 90 -6.79 -1.41 -12.69
C GLN A 90 -7.20 -2.88 -12.70
N LEU A 91 -6.26 -3.80 -12.46
CA LEU A 91 -6.57 -5.23 -12.35
C LEU A 91 -7.55 -5.50 -11.20
N LEU A 92 -7.36 -4.88 -10.04
CA LEU A 92 -8.25 -5.03 -8.88
C LEU A 92 -9.65 -4.44 -9.16
N VAL A 93 -9.72 -3.30 -9.83
CA VAL A 93 -11.00 -2.72 -10.28
C VAL A 93 -11.69 -3.65 -11.29
N ALA A 94 -10.97 -4.20 -12.27
CA ALA A 94 -11.55 -5.11 -13.26
C ALA A 94 -12.03 -6.42 -12.64
N ARG A 95 -11.31 -6.95 -11.64
CA ARG A 95 -11.62 -8.24 -11.00
C ARG A 95 -12.70 -8.13 -9.93
N TYR A 96 -12.70 -7.04 -9.15
CA TYR A 96 -13.52 -6.92 -7.95
C TYR A 96 -14.45 -5.70 -7.94
N GLY A 97 -14.32 -4.77 -8.89
CA GLY A 97 -15.09 -3.52 -8.93
C GLY A 97 -14.65 -2.50 -7.88
N GLU A 98 -13.55 -2.76 -7.16
CA GLU A 98 -13.14 -1.97 -6.00
C GLU A 98 -11.85 -1.20 -6.26
N LYS A 99 -11.80 0.03 -5.75
CA LYS A 99 -10.62 0.87 -5.85
C LYS A 99 -9.53 0.42 -4.87
N SER A 100 -8.28 0.64 -5.24
CA SER A 100 -7.11 0.22 -4.45
C SER A 100 -5.95 1.20 -4.59
N ASP A 101 -5.01 1.10 -3.66
CA ASP A 101 -3.71 1.79 -3.71
C ASP A 101 -2.68 1.13 -4.65
N GLY A 102 -3.12 0.11 -5.39
CA GLY A 102 -2.27 -0.70 -6.27
C GLY A 102 -1.96 -2.09 -5.74
N LEU A 103 -2.17 -2.37 -4.44
CA LEU A 103 -2.02 -3.72 -3.89
C LEU A 103 -3.21 -4.14 -3.03
N VAL A 104 -3.76 -3.22 -2.24
CA VAL A 104 -4.83 -3.50 -1.28
C VAL A 104 -6.07 -2.68 -1.64
N THR A 105 -7.23 -3.33 -1.69
CA THR A 105 -8.49 -2.60 -1.91
C THR A 105 -8.79 -1.72 -0.70
N ARG A 106 -9.44 -0.58 -0.93
CA ARG A 106 -9.83 0.33 0.17
C ARG A 106 -10.62 -0.39 1.26
N LYS A 107 -11.54 -1.25 0.86
CA LYS A 107 -12.38 -2.03 1.75
C LYS A 107 -11.58 -3.02 2.60
N ASP A 108 -10.54 -3.64 2.03
CA ASP A 108 -9.69 -4.58 2.75
C ASP A 108 -8.69 -3.89 3.70
N ALA A 109 -8.41 -2.61 3.50
CA ALA A 109 -7.57 -1.80 4.39
C ALA A 109 -8.33 -1.27 5.63
N GLU A 110 -9.65 -1.40 5.67
CA GLU A 110 -10.48 -0.99 6.79
C GLU A 110 -10.67 -2.13 7.79
N VAL A 111 -10.21 -1.92 9.02
CA VAL A 111 -10.51 -2.83 10.13
C VAL A 111 -11.90 -2.50 10.68
N PRO A 112 -12.81 -3.49 10.83
CA PRO A 112 -14.12 -3.24 11.43
C PRO A 112 -14.01 -2.62 12.83
N GLY A 113 -14.76 -1.54 13.07
CA GLY A 113 -14.75 -0.82 14.36
C GLY A 113 -13.59 0.15 14.56
N SER A 114 -12.70 0.31 13.57
CA SER A 114 -11.66 1.33 13.58
C SER A 114 -12.20 2.72 13.22
N VAL A 115 -11.46 3.76 13.59
CA VAL A 115 -11.64 5.08 12.99
C VAL A 115 -10.92 5.06 11.65
N VAL A 116 -11.62 5.37 10.56
CA VAL A 116 -11.05 5.28 9.22
C VAL A 116 -10.77 6.67 8.65
N VAL A 117 -9.51 6.91 8.28
CA VAL A 117 -9.04 8.12 7.61
C VAL A 117 -9.00 7.88 6.10
N ARG A 118 -9.74 8.71 5.35
CA ARG A 118 -9.94 8.58 3.90
C ARG A 118 -9.56 9.89 3.18
N PRO A 119 -8.25 10.18 2.99
CA PRO A 119 -7.83 11.36 2.23
C PRO A 119 -8.40 11.33 0.81
N GLU A 120 -8.75 12.50 0.29
CA GLU A 120 -9.16 12.67 -1.12
C GLU A 120 -7.98 12.49 -2.08
N ARG A 121 -6.78 12.82 -1.59
CA ARG A 121 -5.55 12.71 -2.36
C ARG A 121 -5.25 11.26 -2.70
N LYS A 122 -4.92 11.02 -3.97
CA LYS A 122 -4.57 9.70 -4.50
C LYS A 122 -3.08 9.43 -4.34
N LEU A 123 -2.77 8.52 -3.45
CA LEU A 123 -1.43 8.06 -3.09
C LEU A 123 -1.40 6.55 -3.29
N ASP A 124 -0.40 6.05 -4.03
CA ASP A 124 -0.21 4.62 -4.23
C ASP A 124 0.38 3.93 -2.98
N HIS A 125 0.40 2.61 -2.97
CA HIS A 125 0.89 1.81 -1.83
C HIS A 125 2.37 2.11 -1.49
N ALA A 126 3.15 2.43 -2.52
CA ALA A 126 4.59 2.69 -2.38
C ALA A 126 4.86 4.08 -1.76
N TRP A 127 3.91 5.01 -1.87
CA TRP A 127 4.10 6.38 -1.43
C TRP A 127 4.50 6.47 0.05
N MET A 128 3.88 5.71 0.95
CA MET A 128 4.20 5.79 2.38
C MET A 128 5.60 5.29 2.74
N VAL A 129 6.18 4.40 1.92
CA VAL A 129 7.46 3.73 2.20
C VAL A 129 8.63 4.38 1.45
N TYR A 130 8.40 4.82 0.21
CA TYR A 130 9.46 5.27 -0.70
C TYR A 130 9.48 6.77 -0.99
N SER A 131 8.62 7.56 -0.33
CA SER A 131 8.73 9.03 -0.39
C SER A 131 9.97 9.47 0.39
N SER A 132 11.10 9.58 -0.32
CA SER A 132 12.33 10.08 0.25
C SER A 132 12.29 11.61 0.41
N HIS A 133 12.86 12.10 1.50
CA HIS A 133 12.93 13.50 1.94
C HIS A 133 13.69 14.47 0.99
N LYS A 134 14.05 14.07 -0.23
CA LYS A 134 14.88 14.86 -1.16
C LYS A 134 14.03 15.44 -2.29
N GLU A 135 13.84 16.76 -2.22
CA GLU A 135 13.31 17.64 -3.28
C GLU A 135 12.02 17.14 -3.93
N GLU A 136 11.07 16.72 -3.11
CA GLU A 136 9.70 16.61 -3.55
C GLU A 136 9.14 18.05 -3.72
N PRO A 137 8.41 18.37 -4.80
CA PRO A 137 7.73 19.65 -4.93
C PRO A 137 6.88 19.91 -3.68
N ARG A 138 6.87 21.16 -3.17
CA ARG A 138 6.12 21.61 -1.96
C ARG A 138 4.64 21.20 -1.90
N ASP A 139 4.11 20.72 -3.02
CA ASP A 139 2.73 20.29 -3.19
C ASP A 139 2.51 18.81 -2.80
N LYS A 140 3.54 17.99 -2.54
CA LYS A 140 3.35 16.59 -2.11
C LYS A 140 3.10 16.49 -0.60
N ALA A 141 2.21 15.57 -0.22
CA ALA A 141 1.92 15.32 1.19
C ALA A 141 3.22 14.84 1.87
N ASP A 142 3.49 15.35 3.06
CA ASP A 142 4.63 14.92 3.86
C ASP A 142 4.23 13.66 4.63
N THR A 143 4.93 12.55 4.40
CA THR A 143 4.66 11.29 5.10
C THR A 143 4.86 11.41 6.61
N SER A 144 5.80 12.23 7.06
CA SER A 144 6.03 12.45 8.48
C SER A 144 4.83 13.14 9.14
N GLN A 145 4.25 14.16 8.48
CA GLN A 145 3.05 14.85 8.95
C GLN A 145 1.82 13.93 8.97
N VAL A 146 1.66 13.08 7.96
CA VAL A 146 0.57 12.08 7.94
C VAL A 146 0.74 11.09 9.08
N CYS A 147 1.94 10.56 9.30
CA CYS A 147 2.22 9.68 10.43
C CYS A 147 1.95 10.36 11.78
N GLU A 148 2.39 11.60 11.96
CA GLU A 148 2.11 12.39 13.17
C GLU A 148 0.61 12.56 13.39
N ALA A 149 -0.14 12.96 12.35
CA ALA A 149 -1.58 13.13 12.45
C ALA A 149 -2.31 11.82 12.80
N LEU A 150 -1.89 10.69 12.22
CA LEU A 150 -2.47 9.38 12.53
C LEU A 150 -2.19 8.93 13.97
N LEU A 151 -0.98 9.19 14.48
CA LEU A 151 -0.61 8.89 15.86
C LEU A 151 -1.36 9.78 16.86
N THR A 152 -1.48 11.08 16.57
CA THR A 152 -2.29 12.00 17.38
C THR A 152 -3.74 11.55 17.44
N LEU A 153 -4.34 11.23 16.29
CA LEU A 153 -5.70 10.71 16.23
C LEU A 153 -5.86 9.42 17.03
N LEU A 154 -4.89 8.51 16.96
CA LEU A 154 -4.91 7.26 17.73
C LEU A 154 -4.93 7.53 19.24
N VAL A 155 -4.12 8.48 19.72
CA VAL A 155 -4.07 8.87 21.14
C VAL A 155 -5.40 9.49 21.58
N GLU A 156 -5.99 10.36 20.77
CA GLU A 156 -7.30 10.97 21.06
C GLU A 156 -8.41 9.93 21.14
N VAL A 157 -8.46 9.00 20.18
CA VAL A 157 -9.42 7.88 20.18
C VAL A 157 -9.26 7.02 21.43
N ALA A 158 -8.02 6.72 21.83
CA ALA A 158 -7.73 5.96 23.03
C ALA A 158 -8.20 6.68 24.31
N GLN A 159 -7.95 7.99 24.42
CA GLN A 159 -8.38 8.80 25.56
C GLN A 159 -9.90 8.88 25.65
N LYS A 160 -10.58 9.13 24.53
CA LYS A 160 -12.04 9.18 24.45
C LYS A 160 -12.67 7.86 24.90
N ARG A 161 -12.18 6.71 24.40
CA ARG A 161 -12.66 5.39 24.83
C ARG A 161 -12.48 5.17 26.32
N ARG A 162 -11.32 5.54 26.89
CA ARG A 162 -11.09 5.42 28.34
C ARG A 162 -12.07 6.27 29.16
N HIS A 163 -12.34 7.50 28.72
CA HIS A 163 -13.29 8.37 29.40
C HIS A 163 -14.73 7.83 29.32
N GLU A 164 -15.15 7.33 28.15
CA GLU A 164 -16.46 6.71 27.97
C GLU A 164 -16.66 5.44 28.82
N MET A 165 -15.61 4.66 29.06
CA MET A 165 -15.67 3.52 29.97
C MET A 165 -15.80 3.97 31.42
N ALA A 166 -14.99 4.93 31.87
CA ALA A 166 -15.06 5.45 33.23
C ALA A 166 -16.44 6.05 33.57
N MET A 167 -17.08 6.73 32.62
CA MET A 167 -18.42 7.31 32.80
C MET A 167 -19.56 6.29 32.81
N LYS A 168 -19.33 5.04 32.37
CA LYS A 168 -20.34 3.96 32.41
C LYS A 168 -20.31 3.16 33.71
N ASP A 169 -19.23 3.30 34.47
CA ASP A 169 -19.03 2.62 35.75
C ASP A 169 -19.51 3.47 36.95
N GLU A 170 -19.99 4.71 36.71
CA GLU A 170 -20.67 5.61 37.67
C GLU A 170 -22.20 5.56 37.52
#